data_AF-A0A7K2JWW3-F1
#
_entry.id   AF-A0A7K2JWW3-F1
#
_cell.length_a   1.000
_cell.length_b   1.000
_cell.length_c   1.000
_cell.angle_alpha   90.00
_cell.angle_beta   90.00
_cell.angle_gamma   90.00
#
_symmetry.space_group_name_H-M   'P 1'
#
loop_
_entity.id
_entity.type
_entity.pdbx_description
1 polymer ?
#
loop_
_entity_poly.entity_id
_entity_poly.type
_entity_poly.pdbx_seq_one_letter_code
_entity_poly.pdbx_strand_id
1 'polypeptide(L)'
;MWRILREQAATCVFGRVERYVWAGFAVGAVGLAVVSGLGPHRVWGAVAGAAYAAAAVLASGARPRRVARAVAVLGAVVVPLVGLVAAGLGQSEVAVVERSGRLLLTTGSPYLTDPAAVTDFNPYLPGMALFGVLPGDPRWWLGGACVAALAGAGLHRAPLLACPLIALPLAVGGVDLPVAALMCLGLALAGQGRPGRAGLA
;
A
#
# COMPACT_ATOMS: atom_id res chain seq x y z
N MET A 1 -29.59 -15.86 16.03
CA MET A 1 -28.94 -17.19 16.01
C MET A 1 -28.21 -17.47 14.69
N TRP A 2 -28.89 -17.49 13.54
CA TRP A 2 -28.32 -17.92 12.24
C TRP A 2 -27.19 -17.02 11.66
N ARG A 3 -27.24 -15.70 11.90
CA ARG A 3 -26.19 -14.76 11.45
C ARG A 3 -24.87 -14.95 12.21
N ILE A 4 -24.97 -15.18 13.52
CA ILE A 4 -23.83 -15.41 14.42
C ILE A 4 -23.12 -16.71 14.07
N LEU A 5 -23.86 -17.79 13.80
CA LEU A 5 -23.30 -19.08 13.39
C LEU A 5 -22.55 -18.99 12.04
N ARG A 6 -23.06 -18.20 11.08
CA ARG A 6 -22.36 -17.93 9.81
C ARG A 6 -21.08 -17.13 9.98
N GLU A 7 -21.10 -16.08 10.81
CA GLU A 7 -19.92 -15.27 11.10
C GLU A 7 -18.83 -16.08 11.82
N GLN A 8 -19.23 -16.97 12.73
CA GLN A 8 -18.34 -17.91 13.45
C GLN A 8 -17.75 -18.98 12.52
N ALA A 9 -18.56 -19.55 11.62
CA ALA A 9 -18.09 -20.52 10.63
C ALA A 9 -17.11 -19.87 9.63
N ALA A 10 -17.41 -18.66 9.13
CA ALA A 10 -16.54 -17.93 8.22
C ALA A 10 -15.19 -17.58 8.86
N THR A 11 -15.18 -17.13 10.12
CA THR A 11 -13.94 -16.84 10.86
C THR A 11 -13.11 -18.09 11.15
N CYS A 12 -13.74 -19.24 11.41
CA CYS A 12 -13.06 -20.52 11.59
C CYS A 12 -12.40 -21.04 10.30
N VAL A 13 -13.09 -20.93 9.16
CA VAL A 13 -12.54 -21.32 7.84
C VAL A 13 -11.39 -20.41 7.43
N PHE A 14 -11.56 -19.09 7.53
CA PHE A 14 -10.47 -18.14 7.28
C PHE A 14 -9.26 -18.42 8.16
N GLY A 15 -9.49 -18.85 9.41
CA GLY A 15 -8.42 -19.22 10.30
C GLY A 15 -7.57 -20.40 9.81
N ARG A 16 -8.20 -21.41 9.19
CA ARG A 16 -7.49 -22.61 8.73
C ARG A 16 -6.65 -22.36 7.47
N VAL A 17 -7.05 -21.38 6.66
CA VAL A 17 -6.39 -21.04 5.39
C VAL A 17 -5.31 -19.95 5.54
N GLU A 18 -5.36 -19.16 6.63
CA GLU A 18 -4.46 -18.03 6.88
C GLU A 18 -2.95 -18.37 6.72
N ARG A 19 -2.50 -19.52 7.22
CA ARG A 19 -1.09 -19.95 7.05
C ARG A 19 -0.70 -20.16 5.59
N TYR A 20 -1.62 -20.69 4.78
CA TYR A 20 -1.38 -20.95 3.36
C TYR A 20 -1.40 -19.66 2.56
N VAL A 21 -2.23 -18.69 2.95
CA VAL A 21 -2.21 -17.34 2.38
C VAL A 21 -0.86 -16.68 2.63
N TRP A 22 -0.38 -16.69 3.87
CA TRP A 22 0.95 -16.14 4.19
C TRP A 22 2.08 -16.86 3.46
N ALA A 23 2.04 -18.19 3.38
CA ALA A 23 3.03 -18.95 2.60
C ALA A 23 2.99 -18.58 1.12
N GLY A 24 1.81 -18.43 0.52
CA GLY A 24 1.64 -17.99 -0.86
C GLY A 24 2.19 -16.58 -1.10
N PHE A 25 1.95 -15.65 -0.17
CA PHE A 25 2.53 -14.30 -0.24
C PHE A 25 4.06 -14.32 -0.09
N ALA A 26 4.60 -15.20 0.75
CA ALA A 26 6.05 -15.37 0.88
C ALA A 26 6.68 -15.82 -0.45
N VAL A 27 6.09 -16.85 -1.07
CA VAL A 27 6.55 -17.36 -2.37
C VAL A 27 6.45 -16.26 -3.45
N GLY A 28 5.33 -15.55 -3.52
CA GLY A 28 5.13 -14.47 -4.48
C GLY A 28 6.13 -13.31 -4.30
N ALA A 29 6.38 -12.89 -3.05
CA ALA A 29 7.31 -11.82 -2.74
C ALA A 29 8.77 -12.20 -3.07
N VAL A 30 9.19 -13.42 -2.73
CA VAL A 30 10.52 -13.93 -3.08
C VAL A 30 10.65 -14.10 -4.59
N GLY A 31 9.64 -14.63 -5.26
CA GLY A 31 9.60 -14.75 -6.72
C GLY A 31 9.76 -13.39 -7.41
N LEU A 32 9.06 -12.36 -6.92
CA LEU A 32 9.24 -10.98 -7.39
C LEU A 32 10.68 -10.50 -7.16
N ALA A 33 11.27 -10.78 -6.00
CA ALA A 33 12.65 -10.36 -5.73
C ALA A 33 13.68 -11.02 -6.64
N VAL A 34 13.45 -12.27 -7.05
CA VAL A 34 14.34 -13.00 -7.96
C VAL A 34 14.20 -12.50 -9.39
N VAL A 35 12.98 -12.22 -9.85
CA VAL A 35 12.71 -11.89 -11.26
C VAL A 35 12.84 -10.39 -11.55
N SER A 36 12.65 -9.51 -10.56
CA SER A 36 12.57 -8.08 -10.82
C SER A 36 13.93 -7.42 -11.11
N GLY A 37 14.00 -6.71 -12.23
CA GLY A 37 15.11 -5.80 -12.55
C GLY A 37 15.19 -4.56 -11.65
N LEU A 38 14.12 -4.23 -10.91
CA LEU A 38 14.01 -3.02 -10.10
C LEU A 38 14.54 -3.25 -8.67
N GLY A 39 15.54 -2.47 -8.26
CA GLY A 39 16.16 -2.55 -6.93
C GLY A 39 15.15 -2.51 -5.76
N PRO A 40 14.21 -1.56 -5.73
CA PRO A 40 13.20 -1.48 -4.66
C PRO A 40 12.33 -2.73 -4.55
N HIS A 41 11.99 -3.39 -5.66
CA HIS A 41 11.21 -4.63 -5.67
C HIS A 41 11.98 -5.80 -5.07
N ARG A 42 13.30 -5.88 -5.33
CA ARG A 42 14.16 -6.92 -4.76
C ARG A 42 14.29 -6.78 -3.25
N VAL A 43 14.56 -5.56 -2.79
CA VAL A 43 14.65 -5.24 -1.35
C VAL A 43 13.32 -5.54 -0.65
N TRP A 44 12.21 -5.05 -1.22
CA TRP A 44 10.89 -5.32 -0.67
C TRP A 44 10.58 -6.81 -0.63
N GLY A 45 10.79 -7.54 -1.72
CA GLY A 45 10.42 -8.96 -1.82
C GLY A 45 11.24 -9.85 -0.89
N ALA A 46 12.51 -9.53 -0.64
CA ALA A 46 13.33 -10.23 0.35
C ALA A 46 12.81 -10.03 1.78
N VAL A 47 12.56 -8.77 2.18
CA VAL A 47 12.10 -8.43 3.53
C VAL A 47 10.67 -8.93 3.77
N ALA A 48 9.76 -8.64 2.84
CA ALA A 48 8.36 -9.07 2.92
C ALA A 48 8.24 -10.60 2.84
N GLY A 49 9.04 -11.25 1.98
CA GLY A 49 9.08 -12.71 1.88
C GLY A 49 9.43 -13.39 3.19
N ALA A 50 10.48 -12.93 3.87
CA ALA A 50 10.86 -13.43 5.19
C ALA A 50 9.77 -13.20 6.24
N ALA A 51 9.15 -12.02 6.24
CA ALA A 51 8.07 -11.68 7.18
C ALA A 51 6.81 -12.52 6.96
N TYR A 52 6.40 -12.76 5.71
CA TYR A 52 5.27 -13.62 5.39
C TYR A 52 5.55 -15.07 5.75
N ALA A 53 6.77 -15.57 5.54
CA ALA A 53 7.16 -16.91 5.99
C ALA A 53 7.07 -17.04 7.51
N ALA A 54 7.58 -16.05 8.26
CA ALA A 54 7.44 -16.00 9.71
C ALA A 54 5.97 -15.94 10.15
N ALA A 55 5.14 -15.13 9.47
CA ALA A 55 3.71 -15.06 9.73
C ALA A 55 2.99 -16.40 9.47
N ALA A 56 3.40 -17.16 8.45
CA ALA A 56 2.86 -18.49 8.16
C ALA A 56 3.18 -19.50 9.29
N VAL A 57 4.42 -19.47 9.80
CA VAL A 57 4.85 -20.30 10.94
C VAL A 57 4.05 -19.92 12.20
N LEU A 58 3.95 -18.62 12.50
CA LEU A 58 3.19 -18.13 13.65
C LEU A 58 1.71 -18.48 13.57
N ALA A 59 1.12 -18.43 12.38
CA ALA A 59 -0.27 -18.82 12.14
C ALA A 59 -0.51 -20.33 12.23
N SER A 60 0.55 -21.14 12.25
CA SER A 60 0.50 -22.60 12.40
C SER A 60 0.65 -23.07 13.85
N GLY A 61 1.13 -22.21 14.76
CA GLY A 61 1.33 -22.52 16.17
C GLY A 61 0.21 -22.04 17.10
N ALA A 62 0.44 -22.15 18.41
CA ALA A 62 -0.50 -21.71 19.45
C ALA A 62 -0.53 -20.18 19.67
N ARG A 63 0.24 -19.41 18.89
CA ARG A 63 0.32 -17.95 19.04
C ARG A 63 -0.97 -17.28 18.57
N PRO A 64 -1.34 -16.12 19.17
CA PRO A 64 -2.53 -15.40 18.73
C PRO A 64 -2.35 -14.88 17.30
N ARG A 65 -3.37 -15.07 16.45
CA ARG A 65 -3.37 -14.65 15.03
C ARG A 65 -3.03 -13.17 14.81
N ARG A 66 -3.32 -12.33 15.80
CA ARG A 66 -2.96 -10.91 15.80
C ARG A 66 -1.45 -10.70 15.65
N VAL A 67 -0.63 -11.57 16.24
CA VAL A 67 0.83 -11.50 16.14
C VAL A 67 1.29 -11.85 14.73
N ALA A 68 0.75 -12.91 14.12
CA ALA A 68 1.07 -13.26 12.73
C ALA A 68 0.72 -12.12 11.76
N ARG A 69 -0.46 -11.51 11.93
CA ARG A 69 -0.89 -10.35 11.13
C ARG A 69 -0.01 -9.12 11.35
N ALA A 70 0.36 -8.84 12.60
CA ALA A 70 1.25 -7.73 12.92
C ALA A 70 2.62 -7.93 12.27
N VAL A 71 3.20 -9.13 12.35
CA VAL A 71 4.47 -9.46 11.68
C VAL A 71 4.37 -9.28 10.17
N ALA A 72 3.28 -9.75 9.55
CA ALA A 72 3.05 -9.57 8.12
C ALA A 72 2.95 -8.09 7.73
N VAL A 73 2.15 -7.28 8.44
CA VAL A 73 2.02 -5.83 8.14
C VAL A 73 3.33 -5.09 8.38
N LEU A 74 4.01 -5.34 9.51
CA LEU A 74 5.27 -4.68 9.83
C LEU A 74 6.34 -5.01 8.80
N GLY A 75 6.49 -6.28 8.44
CA GLY A 75 7.55 -6.71 7.53
C GLY A 75 7.23 -6.50 6.04
N ALA A 76 5.96 -6.37 5.64
CA ALA A 76 5.60 -6.10 4.25
C ALA A 76 5.37 -4.61 3.95
N VAL A 77 5.06 -3.79 4.95
CA VAL A 77 4.76 -2.36 4.77
C VAL A 77 5.79 -1.51 5.48
N VAL A 78 5.83 -1.58 6.82
CA VAL A 78 6.54 -0.59 7.65
C VAL A 78 8.06 -0.70 7.49
N VAL A 79 8.64 -1.89 7.67
CA VAL A 79 10.08 -2.11 7.58
C VAL A 79 10.60 -1.81 6.16
N PRO A 80 9.99 -2.32 5.08
CA PRO A 80 10.41 -1.96 3.73
C PRO A 80 10.26 -0.47 3.42
N LEU A 81 9.15 0.17 3.82
CA LEU A 81 8.94 1.60 3.59
C LEU A 81 10.03 2.44 4.27
N VAL A 82 10.24 2.25 5.58
CA VAL A 82 11.26 2.98 6.34
C VAL A 82 12.66 2.72 5.76
N GLY A 83 12.99 1.46 5.47
CA GLY A 83 14.30 1.10 4.93
C GLY A 83 14.57 1.69 3.55
N LEU A 84 13.57 1.68 2.66
CA LEU A 84 13.70 2.25 1.31
C LEU A 84 13.78 3.77 1.35
N VAL A 85 12.97 4.44 2.19
CA VAL A 85 13.06 5.89 2.41
C VAL A 85 14.43 6.27 2.95
N ALA A 86 14.92 5.57 3.99
CA ALA A 86 16.23 5.85 4.58
C ALA A 86 17.38 5.61 3.60
N ALA A 87 17.26 4.64 2.70
CA ALA A 87 18.24 4.35 1.67
C ALA A 87 18.14 5.26 0.43
N GLY A 88 17.15 6.17 0.36
CA GLY A 88 16.88 6.98 -0.83
C GLY A 88 16.47 6.16 -2.06
N LEU A 89 15.91 4.97 -1.83
CA LEU A 89 15.47 4.05 -2.88
C LEU A 89 13.95 4.12 -3.04
N GLY A 90 13.49 4.17 -4.29
CA GLY A 90 12.08 4.20 -4.64
C GLY A 90 11.86 3.99 -6.13
N GLN A 91 10.61 3.82 -6.52
CA GLN A 91 10.22 3.85 -7.93
C GLN A 91 10.29 5.28 -8.48
N SER A 92 10.37 5.40 -9.81
CA SER A 92 10.43 6.70 -10.52
C SER A 92 9.28 7.63 -10.15
N GLU A 93 8.13 7.07 -9.85
CA GLU A 93 6.88 7.72 -9.50
C GLU A 93 7.05 8.65 -8.29
N VAL A 94 7.84 8.23 -7.29
CA VAL A 94 8.13 9.05 -6.10
C VAL A 94 8.86 10.33 -6.49
N ALA A 95 9.87 10.21 -7.37
CA ALA A 95 10.63 11.35 -7.84
C ALA A 95 9.79 12.28 -8.75
N VAL A 96 8.83 11.72 -9.50
CA VAL A 96 7.85 12.51 -10.26
C VAL A 96 7.00 13.34 -9.29
N VAL A 97 6.48 12.74 -8.21
CA VAL A 97 5.66 13.46 -7.21
C VAL A 97 6.43 14.61 -6.57
N GLU A 98 7.64 14.33 -6.10
CA GLU A 98 8.51 15.30 -5.45
C GLU A 98 8.84 16.47 -6.41
N ARG A 99 9.20 16.14 -7.65
CA ARG A 99 9.46 17.14 -8.69
C ARG A 99 8.23 17.98 -8.99
N SER A 100 7.06 17.36 -9.12
CA SER A 100 5.81 18.06 -9.40
C SER A 100 5.42 19.02 -8.27
N GLY A 101 5.63 18.64 -7.01
CA GLY A 101 5.43 19.54 -5.87
C GLY A 101 6.37 20.73 -5.92
N ARG A 102 7.66 20.50 -6.18
CA ARG A 102 8.65 21.57 -6.33
C ARG A 102 8.30 22.53 -7.48
N LEU A 103 7.94 21.99 -8.65
CA LEU A 103 7.55 22.79 -9.81
C LEU A 103 6.28 23.61 -9.52
N LEU A 104 5.28 23.02 -8.86
CA LEU A 104 4.07 23.73 -8.47
C LEU A 104 4.39 24.96 -7.60
N LEU A 105 5.34 24.84 -6.67
CA LEU A 105 5.76 25.96 -5.81
C LEU A 105 6.59 27.01 -6.55
N THR A 106 7.47 26.62 -7.47
CA THR A 106 8.41 27.56 -8.10
C THR A 106 7.89 28.18 -9.41
N THR A 107 7.05 27.48 -10.16
CA THR A 107 6.55 27.91 -11.48
C THR A 107 5.04 28.04 -11.55
N GLY A 108 4.31 27.57 -10.54
CA GLY A 108 2.84 27.52 -10.55
C GLY A 108 2.25 26.36 -11.37
N SER A 109 3.09 25.46 -11.92
CA SER A 109 2.66 24.29 -12.69
C SER A 109 3.38 23.03 -12.20
N PRO A 110 2.70 21.89 -12.01
CA PRO A 110 3.34 20.63 -11.58
C PRO A 110 4.01 19.87 -12.73
N TYR A 111 4.04 20.44 -13.94
CA TYR A 111 4.52 19.82 -15.17
C TYR A 111 5.79 20.50 -15.67
N LEU A 112 6.70 19.70 -16.24
CA LEU A 112 7.83 20.22 -17.02
C LEU A 112 7.31 20.73 -18.37
N THR A 113 7.91 21.83 -18.84
CA THR A 113 7.54 22.44 -20.13
C THR A 113 8.09 21.66 -21.32
N ASP A 114 9.23 20.99 -21.16
CA ASP A 114 9.91 20.24 -22.22
C ASP A 114 10.46 18.91 -21.68
N PRO A 115 9.61 17.86 -21.53
CA PRO A 115 10.03 16.55 -21.03
C PRO A 115 10.78 15.76 -22.11
N ALA A 116 11.99 15.28 -21.80
CA ALA A 116 12.85 14.59 -22.76
C ALA A 116 13.01 13.09 -22.48
N ALA A 117 12.85 12.66 -21.23
CA ALA A 117 12.91 11.26 -20.81
C ALA A 117 11.55 10.77 -20.30
N VAL A 118 11.33 9.45 -20.29
CA VAL A 118 10.10 8.83 -19.76
C VAL A 118 9.82 9.26 -18.31
N THR A 119 10.87 9.37 -17.50
CA THR A 119 10.78 9.82 -16.09
C THR A 119 10.45 11.30 -15.94
N ASP A 120 10.47 12.09 -17.01
CA ASP A 120 10.11 13.51 -16.99
C ASP A 120 8.62 13.73 -17.20
N PHE A 121 7.92 12.74 -17.76
CA PHE A 121 6.48 12.79 -17.91
C PHE A 121 5.81 12.59 -16.55
N ASN A 122 4.96 13.55 -16.20
CA ASN A 122 4.08 13.46 -15.05
C ASN A 122 2.68 13.02 -15.52
N PRO A 123 2.29 11.75 -15.31
CA PRO A 123 0.97 11.25 -15.72
C PRO A 123 -0.15 11.64 -14.75
N TYR A 124 0.18 12.28 -13.63
CA TYR A 124 -0.77 12.54 -12.55
C TYR A 124 -1.53 13.85 -12.76
N LEU A 125 -2.75 13.87 -12.21
CA LEU A 125 -3.52 15.10 -12.08
C LEU A 125 -2.83 16.08 -11.10
N PRO A 126 -3.06 17.40 -11.22
CA PRO A 126 -2.36 18.41 -10.42
C PRO A 126 -2.48 18.21 -8.90
N GLY A 127 -3.60 17.65 -8.42
CA GLY A 127 -3.81 17.38 -7.00
C GLY A 127 -2.76 16.44 -6.39
N MET A 128 -2.17 15.56 -7.19
CA MET A 128 -1.13 14.64 -6.71
C MET A 128 0.16 15.38 -6.35
N ALA A 129 0.46 16.51 -7.02
CA ALA A 129 1.61 17.35 -6.70
C ALA A 129 1.58 17.90 -5.26
N LEU A 130 0.40 18.01 -4.63
CA LEU A 130 0.28 18.44 -3.24
C LEU A 130 1.02 17.50 -2.28
N PHE A 131 1.09 16.20 -2.58
CA PHE A 131 1.87 15.25 -1.77
C PHE A 131 3.37 15.49 -1.85
N GLY A 132 3.87 16.06 -2.95
CA GLY A 132 5.27 16.46 -3.11
C GLY A 132 5.62 17.82 -2.49
N VAL A 133 4.61 18.61 -2.11
CA VAL A 133 4.79 19.87 -1.36
C VAL A 133 4.95 19.62 0.14
N LEU A 134 4.38 18.52 0.63
CA LEU A 134 4.40 18.17 2.04
C LEU A 134 5.82 17.77 2.51
N PRO A 135 6.16 18.00 3.79
CA PRO A 135 7.52 17.76 4.26
C PRO A 135 7.87 16.27 4.32
N GLY A 136 9.11 15.95 3.95
CA GLY A 136 9.62 14.57 3.94
C GLY A 136 9.33 13.82 2.64
N ASP A 137 9.49 12.50 2.66
CA ASP A 137 9.25 11.65 1.49
C ASP A 137 7.74 11.58 1.15
N PRO A 138 7.32 11.77 -0.11
CA PRO A 138 5.92 11.74 -0.51
C PRO A 138 5.18 10.45 -0.11
N ARG A 139 5.90 9.33 0.00
CA ARG A 139 5.31 8.03 0.37
C ARG A 139 4.66 8.05 1.75
N TRP A 140 5.12 8.88 2.69
CA TRP A 140 4.48 9.02 4.01
C TRP A 140 3.05 9.53 3.90
N TRP A 141 2.86 10.56 3.08
CA TRP A 141 1.60 11.24 2.92
C TRP A 141 0.64 10.44 2.03
N LEU A 142 1.16 9.86 0.95
CA LEU A 142 0.39 8.96 0.09
C LEU A 142 -0.05 7.71 0.88
N GLY A 143 0.87 7.06 1.59
CA GLY A 143 0.54 5.90 2.42
C GLY A 143 -0.48 6.22 3.50
N GLY A 144 -0.33 7.36 4.18
CA GLY A 144 -1.29 7.85 5.17
C GLY A 144 -2.67 8.11 4.57
N ALA A 145 -2.75 8.78 3.42
CA ALA A 145 -4.00 9.05 2.71
C ALA A 145 -4.71 7.75 2.28
N CYS A 146 -3.96 6.79 1.75
CA CYS A 146 -4.49 5.47 1.38
C CYS A 146 -5.08 4.75 2.60
N VAL A 147 -4.34 4.66 3.71
CA VAL A 147 -4.80 4.01 4.94
C VAL A 147 -6.03 4.73 5.51
N ALA A 148 -6.05 6.06 5.51
CA ALA A 148 -7.18 6.85 5.96
C ALA A 148 -8.44 6.62 5.11
N ALA A 149 -8.30 6.61 3.77
CA ALA A 149 -9.40 6.35 2.86
C ALA A 149 -9.95 4.92 2.99
N LEU A 150 -9.06 3.92 3.08
CA LEU A 150 -9.46 2.53 3.36
C LEU A 150 -10.17 2.41 4.71
N ALA A 151 -9.70 3.13 5.75
CA ALA A 151 -10.36 3.14 7.05
C ALA A 151 -11.76 3.76 6.98
N GLY A 152 -11.91 4.89 6.29
CA GLY A 152 -13.20 5.54 6.04
C GLY A 152 -14.18 4.67 5.24
N ALA A 153 -13.66 3.84 4.34
CA ALA A 153 -14.43 2.85 3.58
C ALA A 153 -14.77 1.58 4.39
N GLY A 154 -14.26 1.44 5.62
CA GLY A 154 -14.43 0.23 6.45
C GLY A 154 -13.51 -0.94 6.06
N LEU A 155 -12.48 -0.69 5.26
CA LEU A 155 -11.54 -1.66 4.68
C LEU A 155 -10.16 -1.68 5.38
N HIS A 156 -10.03 -1.30 6.64
CA HIS A 156 -8.75 -1.20 7.37
C HIS A 156 -8.24 -2.52 7.98
N ARG A 157 -8.58 -3.67 7.40
CA ARG A 157 -8.22 -4.97 8.02
C ARG A 157 -6.75 -5.28 7.77
N ALA A 158 -6.02 -5.70 8.81
CA ALA A 158 -4.60 -6.04 8.71
C ALA A 158 -4.24 -7.01 7.56
N PRO A 159 -5.02 -8.06 7.25
CA PRO A 159 -4.75 -8.91 6.10
C PRO A 159 -4.82 -8.20 4.74
N LEU A 160 -5.65 -7.15 4.62
CA LEU A 160 -5.74 -6.34 3.41
C LEU A 160 -4.48 -5.49 3.26
N LEU A 161 -4.04 -4.82 4.33
CA LEU A 161 -2.79 -4.02 4.31
C LEU A 161 -1.56 -4.89 4.07
N ALA A 162 -1.57 -6.14 4.53
CA ALA A 162 -0.54 -7.13 4.28
C ALA A 162 -0.76 -7.94 2.99
N CYS A 163 -1.71 -7.55 2.13
CA CYS A 163 -1.82 -8.14 0.80
C CYS A 163 -0.67 -7.57 -0.07
N PRO A 164 0.13 -8.40 -0.78
CA PRO A 164 1.22 -7.93 -1.64
C PRO A 164 0.81 -6.83 -2.63
N LEU A 165 -0.42 -6.89 -3.16
CA LEU A 165 -0.95 -5.88 -4.09
C LEU A 165 -1.11 -4.49 -3.46
N ILE A 166 -1.19 -4.41 -2.13
CA ILE A 166 -1.29 -3.16 -1.37
C ILE A 166 0.04 -2.84 -0.71
N ALA A 167 0.66 -3.82 -0.07
CA ALA A 167 1.88 -3.66 0.69
C ALA A 167 3.09 -3.25 -0.16
N LEU A 168 3.27 -3.88 -1.33
CA LEU A 168 4.36 -3.55 -2.25
C LEU A 168 4.31 -2.06 -2.63
N PRO A 169 3.23 -1.57 -3.26
CA PRO A 169 3.22 -0.19 -3.73
C PRO A 169 3.16 0.84 -2.59
N LEU A 170 2.61 0.51 -1.41
CA LEU A 170 2.75 1.35 -0.21
C LEU A 170 4.21 1.55 0.21
N ALA A 171 5.07 0.53 0.03
CA ALA A 171 6.46 0.60 0.44
C ALA A 171 7.39 1.16 -0.64
N VAL A 172 7.24 0.71 -1.89
CA VAL A 172 8.17 1.05 -2.99
C VAL A 172 7.81 2.34 -3.72
N GLY A 173 6.58 2.83 -3.54
CA GLY A 173 6.11 4.08 -4.14
C GLY A 173 5.19 3.91 -5.36
N GLY A 174 4.29 2.93 -5.35
CA GLY A 174 3.16 2.92 -6.28
C GLY A 174 2.13 3.96 -5.82
N VAL A 175 2.21 5.15 -6.40
CA VAL A 175 1.52 6.34 -5.89
C VAL A 175 0.03 6.43 -6.26
N ASP A 176 -0.50 5.46 -7.01
CA ASP A 176 -1.92 5.41 -7.41
C ASP A 176 -2.85 4.86 -6.31
N LEU A 177 -2.29 4.28 -5.23
CA LEU A 177 -3.10 3.67 -4.16
C LEU A 177 -4.02 4.61 -3.40
N PRO A 178 -3.64 5.87 -3.11
CA PRO A 178 -4.55 6.82 -2.50
C PRO A 178 -5.77 7.05 -3.39
N VAL A 179 -5.57 7.15 -4.71
CA VAL A 179 -6.66 7.32 -5.67
C VAL A 179 -7.58 6.10 -5.67
N ALA A 180 -7.04 4.89 -5.74
CA ALA A 180 -7.84 3.66 -5.66
C ALA A 180 -8.61 3.56 -4.32
N ALA A 181 -7.96 3.91 -3.21
CA ALA A 181 -8.59 3.90 -1.89
C ALA A 181 -9.70 4.96 -1.75
N LEU A 182 -9.50 6.13 -2.34
CA LEU A 182 -10.51 7.20 -2.43
C LEU A 182 -11.70 6.77 -3.29
N MET A 183 -11.47 6.08 -4.42
CA MET A 183 -12.56 5.48 -5.21
C MET A 183 -13.36 4.46 -4.37
N CYS A 184 -12.68 3.61 -3.60
CA CYS A 184 -13.36 2.69 -2.67
C CYS A 184 -14.18 3.45 -1.61
N LEU A 185 -13.65 4.55 -1.07
CA LEU A 185 -14.36 5.42 -0.14
C LEU A 185 -15.59 6.07 -0.79
N GLY A 186 -15.45 6.61 -2.00
CA GLY A 186 -16.54 7.20 -2.77
C GLY A 186 -17.67 6.21 -3.00
N LEU A 187 -17.34 4.98 -3.43
CA LEU A 187 -18.33 3.91 -3.60
C LEU A 187 -19.01 3.53 -2.27
N ALA A 188 -18.25 3.44 -1.17
CA ALA A 188 -18.81 3.15 0.14
C ALA A 188 -19.78 4.26 0.60
N LEU A 189 -19.41 5.53 0.40
CA LEU A 189 -20.25 6.69 0.72
C LEU A 189 -21.50 6.77 -0.17
N ALA A 190 -21.37 6.44 -1.46
CA ALA A 190 -22.49 6.37 -2.39
C ALA A 190 -23.50 5.29 -1.95
N GLY A 191 -23.01 4.10 -1.58
CA GLY A 191 -23.83 3.02 -1.03
C GLY A 191 -24.52 3.37 0.30
N GLN A 192 -24.00 4.34 1.04
CA GLN A 192 -24.61 4.90 2.26
C GLN A 192 -25.61 6.04 1.98
N GLY A 193 -25.93 6.34 0.71
CA GLY A 193 -26.84 7.42 0.35
C GLY A 193 -26.26 8.82 0.54
N ARG A 194 -24.93 8.97 0.47
CA ARG A 194 -24.22 10.25 0.67
C ARG A 194 -23.53 10.74 -0.62
N PRO A 195 -24.28 11.03 -1.71
CA PRO A 195 -23.71 11.29 -3.03
C PRO A 195 -22.80 12.52 -3.06
N GLY A 196 -23.13 13.59 -2.32
CA GLY A 196 -22.28 14.78 -2.24
C GLY A 196 -20.91 14.51 -1.61
N ARG A 197 -20.84 13.65 -0.59
CA ARG A 197 -19.56 13.24 0.01
C ARG A 197 -18.83 12.19 -0.82
N ALA A 198 -19.56 11.38 -1.59
CA ALA A 198 -18.98 10.42 -2.52
C ALA A 198 -18.25 11.11 -3.68
N GLY A 199 -18.77 12.23 -4.20
CA GLY A 199 -18.10 13.01 -5.25
C GLY A 199 -16.92 13.86 -4.75
N LEU A 200 -16.79 14.05 -3.43
CA LEU A 200 -15.63 14.72 -2.82
C LEU A 200 -14.48 13.77 -2.49
N ALA A 201 -14.75 12.46 -2.44
CA ALA A 201 -13.74 11.43 -2.28
C ALA A 201 -13.07 11.18 -3.62
#